data_AF-A0A090MBH5-F1
#
_entry.id   AF-A0A090MBH5-F1
#
_cell.length_a   1.000
_cell.length_b   1.000
_cell.length_c   1.000
_cell.angle_alpha   90.00
_cell.angle_beta   90.00
_cell.angle_gamma   90.00
#
_symmetry.space_group_name_H-M   'P 1'
#
loop_
_entity.id
_entity.type
_entity.pdbx_description
1 polymer ?
#
loop_
_entity_poly.entity_id
_entity_poly.type
_entity_poly.pdbx_seq_one_letter_code
_entity_poly.pdbx_strand_id
1 'polypeptide(L)'
;MNNPEILKLYGGKTTESVISEAKVMLETVVRLYYARHNFEFYDPWMAFALTVLGNMIIADLAKTSSTDPQIASGYRSSLILAAQGLNKQGLNYHLSRLLAVQLQGAMDPMDLQLVQTHAAVAGIEEDEKALILEQSYSLWPLPGVTGINEDPDKARLKNLVAGVDSLEL
;
A
#
# COMPACT_ATOMS: atom_id res chain seq x y z
N MET A 1 1.02 32.10 21.86
CA MET A 1 0.24 31.59 20.71
C MET A 1 -1.28 31.64 20.95
N ASN A 2 -1.82 32.64 21.67
CA ASN A 2 -3.28 32.77 21.89
C ASN A 2 -3.80 34.05 21.21
N ASN A 3 -3.86 34.05 19.88
CA ASN A 3 -4.55 35.12 19.15
C ASN A 3 -6.06 34.78 19.12
N PRO A 4 -6.95 35.63 19.66
CA PRO A 4 -8.38 35.38 19.70
C PRO A 4 -9.04 35.23 18.32
N GLU A 5 -8.46 35.79 17.26
CA GLU A 5 -8.96 35.58 15.89
C GLU A 5 -8.67 34.17 15.36
N ILE A 6 -7.54 33.59 15.74
CA ILE A 6 -7.18 32.21 15.37
C ILE A 6 -8.08 31.21 16.10
N LEU A 7 -8.38 31.46 17.38
CA LEU A 7 -9.31 30.61 18.15
C LEU A 7 -10.72 30.58 17.55
N LYS A 8 -11.19 31.70 16.97
CA LYS A 8 -12.49 31.75 16.29
C LYS A 8 -12.55 30.86 15.05
N LEU A 9 -11.46 30.73 14.29
CA LEU A 9 -11.37 29.83 13.12
C LEU A 9 -11.49 28.35 13.51
N TYR A 10 -11.13 28.01 14.75
CA TYR A 10 -11.12 26.66 15.29
C TYR A 10 -12.26 26.39 16.29
N GLY A 11 -13.35 27.16 16.21
CA GLY A 11 -14.52 26.96 17.07
C GLY A 11 -14.25 27.16 18.57
N GLY A 12 -13.26 28.00 18.90
CA GLY A 12 -12.83 28.28 20.27
C GLY A 12 -11.76 27.32 20.81
N LYS A 13 -11.32 26.32 20.04
CA LYS A 13 -10.26 25.38 20.44
C LYS A 13 -8.88 25.91 20.06
N THR A 14 -7.86 25.55 20.85
CA THR A 14 -6.47 25.82 20.47
C THR A 14 -6.07 24.94 19.29
N THR A 15 -5.10 25.39 18.51
CA THR A 15 -4.57 24.62 17.36
C THR A 15 -4.06 23.25 17.78
N GLU A 16 -3.43 23.15 18.95
CA GLU A 16 -2.93 21.88 19.51
C GLU A 16 -4.08 20.92 19.80
N SER A 17 -5.18 21.41 20.36
CA SER A 17 -6.38 20.60 20.64
C SER A 17 -7.02 20.08 19.35
N VAL A 18 -7.16 20.93 18.33
CA VAL A 18 -7.70 20.51 17.02
C VAL A 18 -6.82 19.45 16.37
N ILE A 19 -5.50 19.65 16.36
CA ILE A 19 -4.56 18.68 15.80
C ILE A 19 -4.62 17.35 16.58
N SER A 20 -4.70 17.41 17.90
CA SER A 20 -4.83 16.21 18.74
C SER A 20 -6.10 15.43 18.45
N GLU A 21 -7.23 16.11 18.30
CA GLU A 21 -8.51 15.46 17.92
C GLU A 21 -8.43 14.82 16.53
N ALA A 22 -7.89 15.55 15.55
CA ALA A 22 -7.71 15.05 14.19
C ALA A 22 -6.83 13.78 14.14
N LYS A 23 -5.75 13.74 14.95
CA LYS A 23 -4.91 12.55 15.10
C LYS A 23 -5.69 11.35 15.61
N VAL A 24 -6.47 11.53 16.68
CA VAL A 24 -7.30 10.46 17.27
C VAL A 24 -8.34 9.95 16.27
N MET A 25 -8.99 10.86 15.53
CA MET A 25 -9.96 10.48 14.50
C MET A 25 -9.31 9.69 13.37
N LEU A 26 -8.15 10.15 12.87
CA LEU A 26 -7.42 9.44 11.82
C LEU A 26 -7.02 8.04 12.29
N GLU A 27 -6.43 7.91 13.48
CA GLU A 27 -6.04 6.62 14.05
C GLU A 27 -7.25 5.68 14.17
N THR A 28 -8.38 6.21 14.65
CA THR A 28 -9.62 5.44 14.81
C THR A 28 -10.12 4.91 13.47
N VAL A 29 -10.18 5.76 12.44
CA VAL A 29 -10.62 5.36 11.10
C VAL A 29 -9.69 4.30 10.50
N VAL A 30 -8.37 4.48 10.63
CA VAL A 30 -7.37 3.52 10.14
C VAL A 30 -7.52 2.15 10.83
N ARG A 31 -7.67 2.12 12.15
CA ARG A 31 -7.87 0.89 12.92
C ARG A 31 -9.18 0.19 12.54
N LEU A 32 -10.28 0.93 12.38
CA LEU A 32 -11.56 0.38 11.94
C LEU A 32 -11.51 -0.19 10.54
N TYR A 33 -10.82 0.50 9.62
CA TYR A 33 -10.61 0.02 8.26
C TYR A 33 -9.94 -1.36 8.27
N TYR A 34 -8.78 -1.48 8.92
CA TYR A 34 -8.01 -2.73 8.93
C TYR A 34 -8.67 -3.83 9.76
N ALA A 35 -9.47 -3.49 10.76
CA ALA A 35 -10.31 -4.47 11.46
C ALA A 35 -11.40 -5.07 10.56
N ARG A 36 -11.97 -4.28 9.64
CA ARG A 36 -13.02 -4.73 8.72
C ARG A 36 -12.48 -5.39 7.47
N HIS A 37 -11.46 -4.80 6.87
CA HIS A 37 -10.96 -5.16 5.55
C HIS A 37 -9.74 -6.06 5.59
N ASN A 38 -9.14 -6.32 6.76
CA ASN A 38 -7.82 -6.95 6.86
C ASN A 38 -6.76 -6.22 5.98
N PHE A 39 -5.60 -6.84 5.75
CA PHE A 39 -4.51 -6.23 5.00
C PHE A 39 -4.43 -6.64 3.52
N GLU A 40 -5.33 -7.49 3.06
CA GLU A 40 -5.23 -8.15 1.75
C GLU A 40 -5.72 -7.26 0.60
N PHE A 41 -6.47 -6.19 0.88
CA PHE A 41 -6.95 -5.28 -0.16
C PHE A 41 -6.02 -4.08 -0.37
N TYR A 42 -5.74 -3.79 -1.65
CA TYR A 42 -5.04 -2.57 -2.03
C TYR A 42 -5.94 -1.36 -1.85
N ASP A 43 -5.41 -0.34 -1.17
CA ASP A 43 -6.06 0.95 -1.01
C ASP A 43 -5.00 2.06 -0.88
N PRO A 44 -4.76 2.81 -1.97
CA PRO A 44 -3.80 3.91 -1.98
C PRO A 44 -4.10 5.00 -0.95
N TRP A 45 -5.38 5.23 -0.64
CA TRP A 45 -5.76 6.22 0.37
C TRP A 45 -5.32 5.75 1.76
N MET A 46 -5.46 4.46 2.03
CA MET A 46 -4.96 3.89 3.27
C MET A 46 -3.45 3.88 3.37
N ALA A 47 -2.73 3.69 2.26
CA ALA A 47 -1.28 3.85 2.24
C ALA A 47 -0.87 5.27 2.70
N PHE A 48 -1.49 6.31 2.14
CA PHE A 48 -1.27 7.69 2.56
C PHE A 48 -1.59 7.92 4.04
N ALA A 49 -2.75 7.46 4.50
CA ALA A 49 -3.18 7.61 5.89
C ALA A 49 -2.22 6.93 6.88
N LEU A 50 -1.71 5.73 6.55
CA LEU A 50 -0.73 5.00 7.36
C LEU A 50 0.61 5.73 7.42
N THR A 51 1.07 6.31 6.31
CA THR A 51 2.29 7.13 6.29
C THR A 51 2.15 8.35 7.20
N VAL A 52 1.02 9.07 7.11
CA VAL A 52 0.76 10.23 7.96
C VAL A 52 0.69 9.81 9.43
N LEU A 53 -0.07 8.76 9.75
CA LEU A 53 -0.19 8.22 11.10
C LEU A 53 1.17 7.80 11.69
N GLY A 54 1.94 7.00 10.95
CA GLY A 54 3.25 6.51 11.38
C GLY A 54 4.24 7.65 11.69
N ASN A 55 4.33 8.65 10.82
CA ASN A 55 5.20 9.81 11.04
C ASN A 55 4.77 10.64 12.26
N MET A 56 3.46 10.84 12.46
CA MET A 56 2.97 11.55 13.65
C MET A 56 3.31 10.81 14.94
N ILE A 57 3.17 9.49 14.96
CA ILE A 57 3.51 8.66 16.12
C ILE A 57 5.01 8.68 16.41
N ILE A 58 5.86 8.61 15.39
CA ILE A 58 7.32 8.72 15.56
C ILE A 58 7.68 10.07 16.18
N ALA A 59 7.08 11.16 15.68
CA ALA A 59 7.30 12.50 16.21
C ALA A 59 6.81 12.65 17.66
N ASP A 60 5.70 12.02 18.02
CA ASP A 60 5.15 12.05 19.37
C ASP A 60 6.01 11.19 20.34
N LEU A 61 6.43 9.98 19.93
CA LEU A 61 7.35 9.12 20.69
C LEU A 61 8.72 9.77 20.94
N ALA A 62 9.24 10.55 19.98
CA ALA A 62 10.52 11.23 20.12
C ALA A 62 10.48 12.39 21.13
N LYS A 63 9.30 12.97 21.37
CA LYS A 63 9.13 14.12 22.28
C LYS A 63 8.97 13.72 23.73
N THR A 64 8.62 12.48 24.02
CA THR A 64 8.23 12.06 25.37
C THR A 64 9.24 11.08 25.99
N SER A 65 10.22 11.64 26.69
CA SER A 65 11.15 10.89 27.58
C SER A 65 10.48 10.30 28.83
N SER A 66 9.17 10.54 29.06
CA SER A 66 8.42 10.12 30.25
C SER A 66 6.96 9.77 29.94
N THR A 67 6.71 9.08 28.82
CA THR A 67 5.35 8.63 28.49
C THR A 67 4.92 7.51 29.44
N ASP A 68 3.67 7.56 29.92
CA ASP A 68 3.01 6.42 30.55
C ASP A 68 3.24 5.16 29.69
N PRO A 69 3.74 4.04 30.27
CA PRO A 69 3.95 2.79 29.55
C PRO A 69 2.76 2.33 28.71
N GLN A 70 1.53 2.62 29.16
CA GLN A 70 0.30 2.24 28.47
C GLN A 70 0.08 3.08 27.21
N ILE A 71 0.34 4.39 27.28
CA ILE A 71 0.28 5.30 26.13
C ILE A 71 1.39 4.95 25.12
N ALA A 72 2.61 4.69 25.59
CA ALA A 72 3.71 4.26 24.74
C ALA A 72 3.41 2.93 24.02
N SER A 73 2.74 2.01 24.70
CA SER A 73 2.24 0.76 24.11
C SER A 73 1.21 1.01 23.01
N GLY A 74 0.26 1.93 23.24
CA GLY A 74 -0.72 2.36 22.24
C GLY A 74 -0.05 2.89 20.97
N TYR A 75 0.92 3.80 21.11
CA TYR A 75 1.70 4.33 19.99
C TYR A 75 2.48 3.25 19.24
N ARG A 76 3.15 2.33 19.96
CA ARG A 76 3.85 1.21 19.31
C ARG A 76 2.89 0.29 18.55
N SER A 77 1.69 0.02 19.09
CA SER A 77 0.66 -0.72 18.38
C SER A 77 0.25 -0.02 17.08
N SER A 78 0.07 1.30 17.10
CA SER A 78 -0.30 2.08 15.92
C SER A 78 0.85 2.15 14.90
N LEU A 79 2.10 2.16 15.36
CA LEU A 79 3.28 2.09 14.49
C LEU A 79 3.42 0.72 13.82
N ILE A 80 3.16 -0.37 14.55
CA ILE A 80 3.13 -1.73 13.99
C ILE A 80 2.04 -1.83 12.92
N LEU A 81 0.84 -1.30 13.19
CA LEU A 81 -0.25 -1.25 12.21
C LEU A 81 0.17 -0.48 10.94
N ALA A 82 0.79 0.69 11.10
CA ALA A 82 1.31 1.48 9.98
C ALA A 82 2.32 0.69 9.14
N ALA A 83 3.30 0.05 9.78
CA ALA A 83 4.33 -0.72 9.10
C ALA A 83 3.77 -1.95 8.37
N GLN A 84 2.89 -2.72 9.03
CA GLN A 84 2.23 -3.88 8.43
C GLN A 84 1.36 -3.48 7.23
N GLY A 85 0.58 -2.42 7.39
CA GLY A 85 -0.26 -1.88 6.33
C GLY A 85 0.57 -1.43 5.13
N LEU A 86 1.61 -0.64 5.34
CA LEU A 86 2.46 -0.14 4.25
C LEU A 86 3.19 -1.26 3.52
N ASN A 87 3.69 -2.26 4.24
CA ASN A 87 4.30 -3.43 3.61
C ASN A 87 3.30 -4.13 2.67
N LYS A 88 2.07 -4.35 3.15
CA LYS A 88 0.99 -4.98 2.37
C LYS A 88 0.51 -4.14 1.19
N GLN A 89 0.45 -2.82 1.33
CA GLN A 89 0.15 -1.91 0.22
C GLN A 89 1.26 -1.95 -0.85
N GLY A 90 2.52 -2.08 -0.43
CA GLY A 90 3.65 -2.29 -1.34
C GLY A 90 3.51 -3.58 -2.16
N LEU A 91 3.08 -4.68 -1.55
CA LEU A 91 2.82 -5.95 -2.26
C LEU A 91 1.81 -5.76 -3.39
N ASN A 92 0.72 -5.05 -3.09
CA ASN A 92 -0.35 -4.81 -4.05
C ASN A 92 0.07 -3.88 -5.20
N TYR A 93 0.96 -2.91 -4.95
CA TYR A 93 1.59 -2.12 -6.01
C TYR A 93 2.38 -3.02 -6.96
N HIS A 94 3.25 -3.88 -6.43
CA HIS A 94 4.02 -4.84 -7.23
C HIS A 94 3.13 -5.83 -7.99
N LEU A 95 2.04 -6.30 -7.38
CA LEU A 95 1.02 -7.13 -8.03
C LEU A 95 0.37 -6.41 -9.21
N SER A 96 0.00 -5.13 -9.05
CA SER A 96 -0.59 -4.33 -10.13
C SER A 96 0.36 -4.15 -11.31
N ARG A 97 1.67 -3.99 -11.05
CA ARG A 97 2.71 -3.90 -12.08
C ARG A 97 2.90 -5.22 -12.81
N LEU A 98 2.87 -6.34 -12.10
CA LEU A 98 2.88 -7.68 -12.70
C LEU A 98 1.69 -7.92 -13.63
N LEU A 99 0.49 -7.55 -13.19
CA LEU A 99 -0.73 -7.66 -14.01
C LEU A 99 -0.62 -6.80 -15.28
N ALA A 100 -0.05 -5.60 -15.19
CA ALA A 100 0.17 -4.73 -16.34
C ALA A 100 1.17 -5.33 -17.35
N VAL A 101 2.27 -5.93 -16.87
CA VAL A 101 3.26 -6.63 -17.71
C VAL A 101 2.62 -7.83 -18.40
N GLN A 102 1.90 -8.65 -17.66
CA GLN A 102 1.19 -9.81 -18.21
C GLN A 102 0.13 -9.39 -19.24
N LEU A 103 -0.62 -8.33 -18.97
CA LEU A 103 -1.63 -7.80 -19.89
C LEU A 103 -0.99 -7.29 -21.18
N GLN A 104 0.07 -6.46 -21.10
CA GLN A 104 0.76 -5.94 -22.29
C GLN A 104 1.49 -7.05 -23.07
N GLY A 105 2.10 -8.02 -22.38
CA GLY A 105 2.78 -9.16 -23.02
C GLY A 105 1.83 -10.13 -23.74
N ALA A 106 0.54 -10.12 -23.41
CA ALA A 106 -0.49 -10.92 -24.07
C ALA A 106 -1.14 -10.22 -25.28
N MET A 107 -0.83 -8.94 -25.53
CA MET A 107 -1.41 -8.19 -26.66
C MET A 107 -0.74 -8.57 -27.98
N ASP A 108 -1.51 -8.55 -29.08
CA ASP A 108 -0.94 -8.52 -30.42
C ASP A 108 -0.14 -7.21 -30.62
N PRO A 109 0.94 -7.20 -31.43
CA PRO A 109 1.78 -6.01 -31.60
C PRO A 109 1.04 -4.73 -31.97
N MET A 110 -0.05 -4.82 -32.75
CA MET A 110 -0.82 -3.64 -33.16
C MET A 110 -1.61 -3.04 -31.99
N ASP A 111 -2.22 -3.89 -31.16
CA ASP A 111 -2.92 -3.47 -29.95
C ASP A 111 -1.94 -2.95 -28.90
N LEU A 112 -0.78 -3.59 -28.75
CA LEU A 112 0.28 -3.14 -27.86
C LEU A 112 0.78 -1.74 -28.24
N GLN A 113 1.02 -1.50 -29.53
CA GLN A 113 1.46 -0.20 -30.03
C GLN A 113 0.43 0.89 -29.70
N LEU A 114 -0.85 0.62 -29.92
CA LEU A 114 -1.93 1.55 -29.58
C LEU A 114 -2.02 1.81 -28.07
N VAL A 115 -1.91 0.78 -27.24
CA VAL A 115 -1.94 0.95 -25.78
C VAL A 115 -0.76 1.78 -25.29
N GLN A 116 0.43 1.57 -25.86
CA GLN A 116 1.64 2.31 -25.49
C GLN A 116 1.63 3.79 -25.91
N THR A 117 0.69 4.24 -26.74
CA THR A 117 0.47 5.68 -26.96
C THR A 117 -0.28 6.36 -25.81
N HIS A 118 -0.93 5.58 -24.94
CA HIS A 118 -1.78 6.08 -23.85
C HIS A 118 -1.33 5.64 -22.44
N ALA A 119 -0.58 4.56 -22.35
CA ALA A 119 -0.06 4.00 -21.11
C ALA A 119 1.46 3.79 -21.22
N ALA A 120 2.16 3.90 -20.09
CA ALA A 120 3.58 3.58 -20.04
C ALA A 120 3.82 2.11 -20.41
N VAL A 121 4.97 1.84 -21.02
CA VAL A 121 5.46 0.47 -21.23
C VAL A 121 5.54 -0.20 -19.85
N ALA A 122 4.81 -1.30 -19.70
CA ALA A 122 4.88 -2.10 -18.49
C ALA A 122 6.20 -2.88 -18.50
N GLY A 123 6.94 -2.80 -17.41
CA GLY A 123 8.20 -3.50 -17.22
C GLY A 123 8.43 -3.77 -15.74
N ILE A 124 9.40 -4.63 -15.45
CA ILE A 124 9.87 -4.87 -14.09
C ILE A 124 11.35 -4.52 -14.08
N GLU A 125 11.72 -3.53 -13.26
CA GLU A 125 13.13 -3.18 -13.08
C GLU A 125 13.86 -4.31 -12.36
N GLU A 126 15.16 -4.45 -12.59
CA GLU A 126 15.94 -5.58 -12.09
C GLU A 126 15.99 -5.64 -10.55
N ASP A 127 15.95 -4.49 -9.88
CA ASP A 127 15.85 -4.36 -8.42
C ASP A 127 14.43 -4.64 -7.89
N GLU A 128 13.39 -4.44 -8.70
CA GLU A 128 12.01 -4.82 -8.38
C GLU A 128 11.76 -6.32 -8.53
N LYS A 129 12.49 -7.02 -9.42
CA LYS A 129 12.31 -8.47 -9.66
C LYS A 129 12.44 -9.30 -8.39
N ALA A 130 13.45 -9.02 -7.56
CA ALA A 130 13.68 -9.77 -6.32
C ALA A 130 12.52 -9.59 -5.30
N LEU A 131 12.04 -8.35 -5.15
CA LEU A 131 10.91 -8.02 -4.29
C LEU A 131 9.62 -8.67 -4.79
N ILE A 132 9.39 -8.64 -6.10
CA ILE A 132 8.25 -9.28 -6.73
C ILE A 132 8.29 -10.81 -6.59
N LEU A 133 9.47 -11.43 -6.75
CA LEU A 133 9.61 -12.89 -6.68
C LEU A 133 9.27 -13.42 -5.29
N GLU A 134 9.80 -12.79 -4.24
CA GLU A 134 9.50 -13.12 -2.83
C GLU A 134 7.99 -13.05 -2.54
N GLN A 135 7.30 -12.10 -3.19
CA GLN A 135 5.90 -11.77 -2.92
C GLN A 135 4.91 -12.53 -3.82
N SER A 136 5.35 -12.98 -5.00
CA SER A 136 4.57 -13.76 -5.99
C SER A 136 4.20 -15.17 -5.53
N TYR A 137 4.83 -15.67 -4.46
CA TYR A 137 4.46 -16.93 -3.81
C TYR A 137 3.10 -16.86 -3.10
N SER A 138 2.52 -15.67 -2.96
CA SER A 138 1.16 -15.44 -2.46
C SER A 138 0.10 -15.86 -3.49
N LEU A 139 -0.03 -17.18 -3.71
CA LEU A 139 -1.19 -17.98 -4.17
C LEU A 139 -2.21 -17.43 -5.20
N TRP A 140 -1.99 -16.30 -5.90
CA TRP A 140 -3.02 -15.72 -6.75
C TRP A 140 -3.07 -16.44 -8.11
N PRO A 141 -4.18 -17.13 -8.43
CA PRO A 141 -4.39 -17.65 -9.78
C PRO A 141 -4.81 -16.50 -10.68
N LEU A 142 -4.16 -16.33 -11.83
CA LEU A 142 -4.61 -15.34 -12.82
C LEU A 142 -5.81 -15.89 -13.61
N PRO A 143 -6.99 -15.24 -13.56
CA PRO A 143 -8.13 -15.66 -14.35
C PRO A 143 -7.86 -15.50 -15.85
N GLY A 144 -8.14 -16.53 -16.65
CA GLY A 144 -8.11 -16.46 -18.11
C GLY A 144 -6.75 -16.71 -18.78
N VAL A 145 -5.70 -17.01 -18.02
CA VAL A 145 -4.37 -17.38 -18.58
C VAL A 145 -4.28 -18.85 -19.00
N THR A 146 -5.15 -19.70 -18.44
CA THR A 146 -5.26 -21.11 -18.78
C THR A 146 -6.70 -21.45 -19.17
N GLY A 147 -6.87 -22.34 -20.16
CA GLY A 147 -8.19 -22.88 -20.48
C GLY A 147 -8.80 -23.60 -19.27
N ILE A 148 -10.13 -23.72 -19.18
CA ILE A 148 -10.84 -24.35 -18.04
C ILE A 148 -10.35 -25.78 -17.75
N ASN A 149 -9.68 -26.44 -18.70
CA ASN A 149 -9.14 -27.80 -18.60
C ASN A 149 -7.62 -27.87 -18.37
N GLU A 150 -6.94 -26.75 -18.18
CA GLU A 150 -5.49 -26.70 -17.98
C GLU A 150 -5.13 -26.58 -16.49
N ASP A 151 -3.92 -27.03 -16.15
CA ASP A 151 -3.41 -27.00 -14.79
C ASP A 151 -3.34 -25.55 -14.26
N PRO A 152 -4.13 -25.19 -13.22
CA PRO A 152 -4.16 -23.84 -12.67
C PRO A 152 -2.81 -23.44 -12.05
N ASP A 153 -1.93 -24.40 -11.76
CA ASP A 153 -0.57 -24.10 -11.29
C ASP A 153 0.27 -23.41 -12.38
N LYS A 154 -0.02 -23.62 -13.67
CA LYS A 154 0.62 -22.89 -14.77
C LYS A 154 0.19 -21.42 -14.84
N ALA A 155 -1.02 -21.10 -14.39
CA ALA A 155 -1.55 -19.73 -14.32
C ALA A 155 -1.15 -18.97 -13.05
N ARG A 156 -0.33 -19.56 -12.18
CA ARG A 156 0.15 -18.88 -10.97
C ARG A 156 1.11 -17.77 -11.33
N LEU A 157 0.92 -16.63 -10.68
CA LEU A 157 1.72 -15.41 -10.84
C LEU A 157 3.24 -15.66 -10.85
N LYS A 158 3.74 -16.51 -9.94
CA LYS A 158 5.17 -16.90 -9.86
C LYS A 158 5.74 -17.51 -11.15
N ASN A 159 4.92 -18.23 -11.92
CA ASN A 159 5.35 -18.93 -13.14
C ASN A 159 5.33 -17.99 -14.35
N LEU A 160 4.60 -16.88 -14.26
CA LEU A 160 4.61 -15.81 -15.27
C LEU A 160 5.83 -14.92 -15.14
N VAL A 161 6.31 -14.67 -13.90
CA VAL A 161 7.58 -13.97 -13.66
C VAL A 161 8.75 -14.70 -14.33
N ALA A 162 8.80 -16.03 -14.23
CA ALA A 162 9.80 -16.85 -14.92
C ALA A 162 9.67 -16.78 -16.46
N GLY A 163 8.48 -16.52 -16.99
CA GLY A 163 8.25 -16.27 -18.42
C GLY A 163 8.74 -14.90 -18.88
N VAL A 164 8.73 -13.88 -18.02
CA VAL A 164 9.30 -12.55 -18.32
C VAL A 164 10.82 -12.60 -18.47
N ASP A 165 11.51 -13.45 -17.72
CA ASP A 165 12.95 -13.69 -17.92
C ASP A 165 13.26 -14.40 -19.26
N SER A 166 12.28 -15.06 -19.88
CA SER A 166 12.41 -15.63 -21.23
C SER A 166 12.01 -14.66 -22.35
N LEU A 167 11.43 -13.51 -22.00
CA LEU A 167 11.19 -12.37 -22.88
C LEU A 167 12.38 -11.41 -22.76
N GLU A 168 13.59 -11.91 -23.00
CA GLU A 168 14.72 -11.04 -23.35
C GLU A 168 14.38 -10.40 -24.71
N LEU A 169 14.18 -9.07 -24.69
CA LEU A 169 14.22 -8.21 -25.88
C LEU A 169 15.66 -8.03 -26.35
#